data_AF-A0A246FPF9-F1
#
_entry.id   AF-A0A246FPF9-F1
#
_cell.length_a   1.000
_cell.length_b   1.000
_cell.length_c   1.000
_cell.angle_alpha   90.00
_cell.angle_beta   90.00
_cell.angle_gamma   90.00
#
_symmetry.space_group_name_H-M   'P 1'
#
loop_
_entity.id
_entity.type
_entity.pdbx_description
1 polymer ?
#
loop_
_entity_poly.entity_id
_entity_poly.type
_entity_poly.pdbx_seq_one_letter_code
_entity_poly.pdbx_strand_id
1 'polypeptide(L)'
;MIPALVLYLLQMQLALLLLLGLYYGLLRRLSFHQLNRGYLLAALVLAASYPALDLSGLLPAPAARVAQPLALLLPAAPVPEAAAIAVGPDYGAGLLLLYAVGVGLMLFRLLVQATSLWRLHRHSRPADTDGVPFRAVDAAVSPFSFGWAIYLNPGQHAPAELPVVVLHERVHVRQAHTVDVLMGHLHRALAWVSPAAWLWLRATQENLEFIADAAVLRENQLPARQYQHSLARLSALTQGPALTTPFSFLLLKNRIAMMNAQPSSARQLLRYAAVVPLAAVLLLTTAATTASPVVAPAASPTVALTDIEKPLASSPLVFLDGKRISQAELDKLDPQLIESMNVLKGAEAQKAFGSDAADGAILIITKQNKNSDQVRDFMRKYNIGLAPASPEVQRLVGLVTSGQGLSAADLQGRLLLVNGVEAPAEKSKIAESQLQGVFVLDAERAAKKYGEKARQGAVVITTK
;
A
#
# COMPACT_ATOMS: atom_id res chain seq x y z
N MET A 1 15.15 2.85 2.64
CA MET A 1 13.82 2.95 1.98
C MET A 1 13.47 4.42 1.75
N ILE A 2 12.52 4.77 0.87
CA ILE A 2 12.02 6.15 0.80
C ILE A 2 11.14 6.41 2.03
N PRO A 3 11.38 7.48 2.82
CA PRO A 3 10.54 7.82 3.97
C PRO A 3 9.11 8.18 3.56
N ALA A 4 8.11 7.74 4.33
CA ALA A 4 6.70 8.05 4.07
C ALA A 4 6.43 9.56 3.96
N LEU A 5 7.11 10.37 4.77
CA LEU A 5 7.05 11.84 4.70
C LEU A 5 7.48 12.40 3.33
N VAL A 6 8.50 11.82 2.71
CA VAL A 6 8.99 12.25 1.39
C VAL A 6 7.98 11.90 0.30
N LEU A 7 7.36 10.72 0.37
CA LEU A 7 6.31 10.31 -0.57
C LEU A 7 5.06 11.20 -0.44
N TYR A 8 4.60 11.44 0.80
CA TYR A 8 3.49 12.35 1.11
C TYR A 8 3.73 13.76 0.53
N LEU A 9 4.91 14.33 0.78
CA LEU A 9 5.30 15.63 0.23
C LEU A 9 5.34 15.60 -1.30
N LEU A 10 5.87 14.54 -1.93
CA LEU A 10 5.90 14.43 -3.39
C LEU A 10 4.48 14.40 -3.99
N GLN A 11 3.57 13.61 -3.40
CA GLN A 11 2.16 13.54 -3.83
C GLN A 11 1.44 14.89 -3.67
N MET A 12 1.62 15.56 -2.52
CA MET A 12 1.12 16.92 -2.28
C MET A 12 1.58 17.90 -3.36
N GLN A 13 2.88 17.93 -3.64
CA GLN A 13 3.46 18.89 -4.58
C GLN A 13 3.08 18.61 -6.03
N LEU A 14 2.90 17.34 -6.40
CA LEU A 14 2.39 16.95 -7.72
C LEU A 14 0.92 17.38 -7.91
N ALA A 15 0.07 17.15 -6.89
CA ALA A 15 -1.32 17.63 -6.92
C ALA A 15 -1.38 19.16 -7.02
N LEU A 16 -0.53 19.88 -6.28
CA LEU A 16 -0.45 21.34 -6.35
C LEU A 16 0.01 21.85 -7.72
N LEU A 17 1.00 21.21 -8.36
CA LEU A 17 1.43 21.56 -9.73
C LEU A 17 0.29 21.40 -10.75
N LEU A 18 -0.47 20.31 -10.64
CA LEU A 18 -1.58 20.00 -11.53
C LEU A 18 -2.74 21.01 -11.37
N LEU A 19 -3.05 21.42 -10.13
CA LEU A 19 -4.00 22.51 -9.85
C LEU A 19 -3.48 23.88 -10.35
N LEU A 20 -2.19 24.18 -10.13
CA LEU A 20 -1.57 25.39 -10.68
C LEU A 20 -1.56 25.42 -12.22
N GLY A 21 -1.45 24.27 -12.88
CA GLY A 21 -1.57 24.15 -14.33
C GLY A 21 -2.92 24.68 -14.85
N LEU A 22 -4.01 24.30 -14.19
CA LEU A 22 -5.35 24.84 -14.49
C LEU A 22 -5.41 26.36 -14.24
N TYR A 23 -4.85 26.85 -13.13
CA TYR A 23 -4.79 28.29 -12.87
C TYR A 23 -4.06 29.06 -13.97
N TYR A 24 -2.80 28.69 -14.26
CA TYR A 24 -1.97 29.38 -15.23
C TYR A 24 -2.51 29.29 -16.66
N GLY A 25 -3.16 28.18 -17.01
CA GLY A 25 -3.77 27.97 -18.33
C GLY A 25 -5.12 28.68 -18.54
N LEU A 26 -6.06 28.55 -17.59
CA LEU A 26 -7.46 28.94 -17.80
C LEU A 26 -7.93 30.14 -16.96
N LEU A 27 -7.45 30.28 -15.72
CA LEU A 27 -8.06 31.15 -14.69
C LEU A 27 -7.30 32.46 -14.44
N ARG A 28 -5.96 32.44 -14.52
CA ARG A 28 -5.07 33.57 -14.22
C ARG A 28 -5.40 34.88 -14.95
N ARG A 29 -5.92 34.79 -16.17
CA ARG A 29 -6.30 35.96 -17.01
C ARG A 29 -7.74 36.43 -16.80
N LEU A 30 -8.50 35.82 -15.89
CA LEU A 30 -9.87 36.23 -15.59
C LEU A 30 -9.86 37.40 -14.59
N SER A 31 -10.71 38.40 -14.83
CA SER A 31 -10.86 39.56 -13.94
C SER A 31 -11.66 39.26 -12.66
N PHE A 32 -12.06 38.00 -12.45
CA PHE A 32 -12.71 37.51 -11.23
C PHE A 32 -11.67 37.30 -10.12
N HIS A 33 -10.92 38.35 -9.76
CA HIS A 33 -9.71 38.22 -8.95
C HIS A 33 -9.96 37.58 -7.57
N GLN A 34 -11.11 37.83 -6.94
CA GLN A 34 -11.49 37.21 -5.66
C GLN A 34 -11.76 35.70 -5.78
N LEU A 35 -12.36 35.24 -6.90
CA LEU A 35 -12.54 33.81 -7.15
C LEU A 35 -11.20 33.14 -7.46
N ASN A 36 -10.29 33.84 -8.13
CA ASN A 36 -8.91 33.39 -8.32
C ASN A 36 -8.15 33.26 -6.97
N ARG A 37 -8.33 34.20 -6.02
CA ARG A 37 -7.79 34.07 -4.65
C ARG A 37 -8.33 32.83 -3.94
N GLY A 38 -9.67 32.70 -3.92
CA GLY A 38 -10.34 31.54 -3.34
C GLY A 38 -9.89 30.22 -3.95
N TYR A 39 -9.71 30.17 -5.28
CA TYR A 39 -9.16 29.03 -5.98
C TYR A 39 -7.74 28.68 -5.53
N LEU A 40 -6.83 29.66 -5.45
CA LEU A 40 -5.44 29.42 -5.06
C LEU A 40 -5.32 28.92 -3.62
N LEU A 41 -6.13 29.48 -2.70
CA LEU A 41 -6.20 29.02 -1.30
C LEU A 41 -6.76 27.58 -1.23
N ALA A 42 -7.88 27.31 -1.90
CA ALA A 42 -8.47 25.98 -1.96
C ALA A 42 -7.53 24.94 -2.60
N ALA A 43 -6.78 25.32 -3.64
CA ALA A 43 -5.82 24.44 -4.29
C ALA A 43 -4.67 24.03 -3.35
N LEU A 44 -4.18 24.93 -2.50
CA LEU A 44 -3.17 24.60 -1.50
C LEU A 44 -3.71 23.63 -0.44
N VAL A 45 -4.93 23.88 0.06
CA VAL A 45 -5.59 23.02 1.05
C VAL A 45 -5.90 21.64 0.48
N LEU A 46 -6.46 21.56 -0.73
CA LEU A 46 -6.77 20.30 -1.41
C LEU A 46 -5.50 19.51 -1.73
N ALA A 47 -4.43 20.16 -2.17
CA ALA A 47 -3.15 19.48 -2.39
C ALA A 47 -2.52 18.96 -1.08
N ALA A 48 -2.68 19.69 0.04
CA ALA A 48 -2.23 19.25 1.35
C ALA A 48 -3.04 18.06 1.89
N SER A 49 -4.37 18.08 1.76
CA SER A 49 -5.20 16.97 2.23
C SER A 49 -5.13 15.74 1.33
N TYR A 50 -4.95 15.92 0.03
CA TYR A 50 -5.03 14.86 -0.98
C TYR A 50 -4.30 13.55 -0.62
N PRO A 51 -3.02 13.53 -0.20
CA PRO A 51 -2.32 12.26 0.09
C PRO A 51 -2.76 11.59 1.41
N ALA A 52 -3.56 12.28 2.24
CA ALA A 52 -4.14 11.74 3.47
C ALA A 52 -5.60 11.26 3.33
N LEU A 53 -6.23 11.49 2.17
CA LEU A 53 -7.60 11.08 1.92
C LEU A 53 -7.64 9.65 1.35
N ASP A 54 -8.21 8.70 2.10
CA ASP A 54 -8.59 7.41 1.54
C ASP A 54 -9.88 7.57 0.72
N LEU A 55 -9.71 7.61 -0.60
CA LEU A 55 -10.79 7.80 -1.56
C LEU A 55 -11.10 6.48 -2.32
N SER A 56 -10.52 5.36 -1.87
CA SER A 56 -10.68 4.04 -2.50
C SER A 56 -12.14 3.59 -2.59
N GLY A 57 -12.94 3.85 -1.54
CA GLY A 57 -14.36 3.48 -1.47
C GLY A 57 -15.32 4.35 -2.29
N LEU A 58 -14.86 5.45 -2.90
CA LEU A 58 -15.71 6.33 -3.74
C LEU A 58 -15.77 5.88 -5.21
N LEU A 59 -14.82 5.07 -5.64
CA LEU A 59 -14.78 4.51 -6.98
C LEU A 59 -15.18 3.03 -6.89
N PRO A 60 -15.96 2.50 -7.86
CA PRO A 60 -16.20 1.07 -7.92
C PRO A 60 -14.84 0.38 -8.02
N ALA A 61 -14.60 -0.61 -7.15
CA ALA A 61 -13.35 -1.35 -7.13
C ALA A 61 -13.02 -1.79 -8.57
N PRO A 62 -11.82 -1.49 -9.09
CA PRO A 62 -11.48 -1.81 -10.47
C PRO A 62 -11.70 -3.31 -10.65
N ALA A 63 -12.65 -3.66 -11.52
CA ALA A 63 -13.09 -5.04 -11.72
C ALA A 63 -11.85 -5.92 -11.82
N ALA A 64 -11.67 -6.79 -10.82
CA ALA A 64 -10.38 -7.41 -10.56
C ALA A 64 -9.92 -8.09 -11.84
N ARG A 65 -8.96 -7.47 -12.54
CA ARG A 65 -8.30 -8.13 -13.66
C ARG A 65 -7.65 -9.33 -13.01
N VAL A 66 -8.20 -10.51 -13.27
CA VAL A 66 -7.59 -11.77 -12.94
C VAL A 66 -6.37 -11.88 -13.86
N ALA A 67 -5.34 -11.11 -13.52
CA ALA A 67 -3.98 -11.42 -13.83
C ALA A 67 -3.73 -12.75 -13.12
N GLN A 68 -4.02 -13.85 -13.83
CA GLN A 68 -3.55 -15.16 -13.43
C GLN A 68 -2.07 -14.98 -13.15
N PRO A 69 -1.59 -15.23 -11.92
CA PRO A 69 -0.19 -15.04 -11.62
C PRO A 69 0.59 -15.92 -12.57
N LEU A 70 1.48 -15.36 -13.39
CA LEU A 70 2.27 -16.16 -14.34
C LEU A 70 3.13 -17.22 -13.60
N ALA A 71 3.35 -17.01 -12.30
CA ALA A 71 3.90 -17.97 -11.34
C ALA A 71 3.12 -19.29 -11.22
N LEU A 72 1.82 -19.34 -11.56
CA LEU A 72 1.00 -20.57 -11.53
C LEU A 72 1.24 -21.49 -12.75
N LEU A 73 1.95 -20.99 -13.77
CA LEU A 73 2.36 -21.73 -14.98
C LEU A 73 3.85 -22.10 -14.98
N LEU A 74 4.60 -21.69 -13.94
CA LEU A 74 6.02 -21.98 -13.80
C LEU A 74 6.22 -23.05 -12.71
N PRO A 75 7.09 -24.05 -12.92
CA PRO A 75 7.43 -25.00 -11.87
C PRO A 75 8.07 -24.25 -10.69
N ALA A 76 7.73 -24.66 -9.46
CA ALA A 76 8.24 -24.03 -8.25
C ALA A 76 9.77 -24.13 -8.19
N ALA A 77 10.45 -23.04 -8.52
CA ALA A 77 11.88 -22.90 -8.27
C ALA A 77 12.13 -23.01 -6.76
N PRO A 78 13.23 -23.65 -6.30
CA PRO A 78 13.59 -23.65 -4.90
C PRO A 78 13.73 -22.20 -4.43
N VAL A 79 12.91 -21.80 -3.46
CA VAL A 79 13.00 -20.47 -2.85
C VAL A 79 14.38 -20.39 -2.20
N PRO A 80 15.28 -19.50 -2.66
CA PRO A 80 16.57 -19.35 -2.01
C PRO A 80 16.31 -18.92 -0.57
N GLU A 81 16.97 -19.61 0.37
CA GLU A 81 16.95 -19.23 1.78
C GLU A 81 17.32 -17.75 1.88
N ALA A 82 16.46 -16.97 2.55
CA ALA A 82 16.49 -15.51 2.46
C ALA A 82 17.82 -14.99 3.04
N ALA A 83 18.78 -14.75 2.15
CA ALA A 83 20.09 -14.24 2.51
C ALA A 83 19.90 -12.98 3.36
N ALA A 84 20.49 -12.97 4.55
CA ALA A 84 20.41 -11.84 5.46
C ALA A 84 20.83 -10.58 4.71
N ILE A 85 19.87 -9.69 4.43
CA ILE A 85 20.12 -8.49 3.65
C ILE A 85 21.11 -7.66 4.46
N ALA A 86 22.36 -7.58 3.97
CA ALA A 86 23.37 -6.74 4.57
C ALA A 86 22.79 -5.32 4.68
N VAL A 87 22.70 -4.80 5.90
CA VAL A 87 22.11 -3.49 6.17
C VAL A 87 23.04 -2.43 5.57
N GLY A 88 22.77 -2.08 4.31
CA GLY A 88 23.43 -0.98 3.64
C GLY A 88 23.14 0.36 4.34
N PRO A 89 23.86 1.44 3.97
CA PRO A 89 23.65 2.75 4.56
C PRO A 89 22.17 3.16 4.48
N ASP A 90 21.60 3.71 5.56
CA ASP A 90 20.23 4.22 5.50
C ASP A 90 20.16 5.57 4.78
N TYR A 91 20.12 5.48 3.45
CA TYR A 91 19.88 6.61 2.57
C TYR A 91 18.54 7.32 2.86
N GLY A 92 17.58 6.67 3.54
CA GLY A 92 16.32 7.27 3.97
C GLY A 92 16.52 8.32 5.07
N ALA A 93 17.21 7.96 6.16
CA ALA A 93 17.61 8.91 7.20
C ALA A 93 18.50 10.04 6.64
N GLY A 94 19.46 9.72 5.76
CA GLY A 94 20.30 10.73 5.10
C GLY A 94 19.49 11.74 4.27
N LEU A 95 18.48 11.28 3.53
CA LEU A 95 17.58 12.14 2.76
C LEU A 95 16.70 13.03 3.66
N LEU A 96 16.19 12.49 4.78
CA LEU A 96 15.44 13.27 5.77
C LEU A 96 16.30 14.36 6.41
N LEU A 97 17.54 14.05 6.77
CA LEU A 97 18.47 15.02 7.34
C LEU A 97 18.77 16.15 6.36
N LEU A 98 19.07 15.83 5.09
CA LEU A 98 19.30 16.81 4.04
C LEU A 98 18.08 17.72 3.83
N TYR A 99 16.88 17.14 3.77
CA TYR A 99 15.64 17.89 3.63
C TYR A 99 15.40 18.82 4.84
N ALA A 100 15.56 18.31 6.07
CA ALA A 100 15.39 19.06 7.31
C ALA A 100 16.40 20.22 7.45
N VAL A 101 17.66 20.03 7.05
CA VAL A 101 18.66 21.09 6.98
C VAL A 101 18.22 22.19 6.00
N GLY A 102 17.73 21.83 4.81
CA GLY A 102 17.21 22.79 3.85
C GLY A 102 16.01 23.60 4.36
N VAL A 103 15.06 22.93 5.05
CA VAL A 103 13.94 23.59 5.73
C VAL A 103 14.44 24.54 6.82
N GLY A 104 15.37 24.09 7.67
CA GLY A 104 15.97 24.91 8.73
C GLY A 104 16.66 26.17 8.21
N LEU A 105 17.42 26.05 7.11
CA LEU A 105 18.06 27.19 6.43
C LEU A 105 17.03 28.18 5.87
N MET A 106 15.93 27.70 5.27
CA MET A 106 14.87 28.57 4.76
C MET A 106 14.06 29.25 5.87
N LEU A 107 13.79 28.56 6.99
CA LEU A 107 13.13 29.14 8.16
C LEU A 107 14.03 30.16 8.86
N PHE A 108 15.34 29.89 9.00
CA PHE A 108 16.31 30.86 9.50
C PHE A 108 16.38 32.10 8.60
N ARG A 109 16.44 31.91 7.27
CA ARG A 109 16.37 33.01 6.30
C ARG A 109 15.09 33.83 6.46
N LEU A 110 13.94 33.18 6.73
CA LEU A 110 12.66 33.86 6.98
C LEU A 110 12.67 34.63 8.32
N LEU A 111 13.30 34.10 9.37
CA LEU A 111 13.47 34.75 10.66
C LEU A 111 14.34 36.01 10.58
N VAL A 112 15.50 35.96 9.91
CA VAL A 112 16.35 37.14 9.67
C VAL A 112 15.57 38.24 8.94
N GLN A 113 14.77 37.84 7.96
CA GLN A 113 13.82 38.69 7.25
C GLN A 113 12.79 39.34 8.19
N ALA A 114 12.19 38.58 9.11
CA ALA A 114 11.25 39.09 10.12
C ALA A 114 11.89 40.06 11.11
N THR A 115 13.13 39.82 11.56
CA THR A 115 13.84 40.76 12.44
C THR A 115 14.20 42.07 11.73
N SER A 116 14.46 42.04 10.42
CA SER A 116 14.64 43.25 9.59
C SER A 116 13.37 44.11 9.54
N LEU A 117 12.21 43.49 9.27
CA LEU A 117 10.93 44.20 9.25
C LEU A 117 10.52 44.72 10.63
N TRP A 118 10.73 43.95 11.70
CA TRP A 118 10.51 44.39 13.08
C TRP A 118 11.41 45.57 13.46
N ARG A 119 12.67 45.57 13.01
CA ARG A 119 13.59 46.71 13.18
C ARG A 119 13.08 47.93 12.44
N LEU A 120 12.62 47.78 11.19
CA LEU A 120 12.03 48.87 10.41
C LEU A 120 10.78 49.45 11.08
N HIS A 121 9.90 48.59 11.61
CA HIS A 121 8.74 49.02 12.39
C HIS A 121 9.14 49.84 13.63
N ARG A 122 10.13 49.39 14.41
CA ARG A 122 10.61 50.11 15.60
C ARG A 122 11.25 51.48 15.32
N HIS A 123 11.75 51.71 14.11
CA HIS A 123 12.31 53.02 13.71
C HIS A 123 11.30 53.86 12.90
N SER A 124 10.11 53.33 12.61
CA SER A 124 9.06 54.05 11.89
C SER A 124 8.29 55.01 12.79
N ARG A 125 7.79 56.11 12.21
CA ARG A 125 7.00 57.12 12.91
C ARG A 125 5.52 57.06 12.51
N PRO A 126 4.57 57.29 13.42
CA PRO A 126 3.16 57.44 13.04
C PRO A 126 2.98 58.66 12.13
N ALA A 127 2.19 58.51 11.08
CA ALA A 127 1.77 59.58 10.18
C ALA A 127 0.36 59.29 9.64
N ASP A 128 -0.27 60.27 8.99
CA ASP A 128 -1.60 60.18 8.40
C ASP A 128 -1.66 60.91 7.05
N THR A 129 -2.52 60.47 6.15
CA THR A 129 -2.88 61.20 4.92
C THR A 129 -4.34 60.90 4.61
N ASP A 130 -5.14 61.96 4.46
CA ASP A 130 -6.59 61.91 4.21
C ASP A 130 -7.37 60.98 5.17
N GLY A 131 -6.95 60.95 6.45
CA GLY A 131 -7.57 60.11 7.48
C GLY A 131 -7.20 58.62 7.41
N VAL A 132 -6.17 58.27 6.62
CA VAL A 132 -5.61 56.92 6.57
C VAL A 132 -4.25 56.89 7.29
N PRO A 133 -4.14 56.18 8.43
CA PRO A 133 -2.91 56.14 9.21
C PRO A 133 -1.87 55.23 8.55
N PHE A 134 -0.61 55.68 8.55
CA PHE A 134 0.53 54.91 8.07
C PHE A 134 1.76 55.05 9.00
N ARG A 135 2.85 54.42 8.58
CA ARG A 135 4.17 54.45 9.21
C ARG A 135 5.15 55.12 8.25
N ALA A 136 5.53 56.36 8.55
CA ALA A 136 6.60 57.04 7.85
C ALA A 136 7.93 56.36 8.16
N VAL A 137 8.71 56.04 7.13
CA VAL A 137 10.05 55.47 7.24
C VAL A 137 11.05 56.30 6.47
N ASP A 138 12.19 56.60 7.08
CA ASP A 138 13.26 57.40 6.45
C ASP A 138 14.10 56.57 5.47
N ALA A 139 13.97 55.23 5.49
CA ALA A 139 14.63 54.33 4.56
C ALA A 139 14.07 54.47 3.13
N ALA A 140 14.94 54.33 2.13
CA ALA A 140 14.57 54.39 0.72
C ALA A 140 13.90 53.08 0.25
N VAL A 141 12.65 52.87 0.66
CA VAL A 141 11.88 51.65 0.39
C VAL A 141 10.60 51.95 -0.39
N SER A 142 10.27 51.08 -1.35
CA SER A 142 8.95 51.05 -2.01
C SER A 142 7.85 50.96 -0.94
N PRO A 143 6.69 51.61 -1.14
CA PRO A 143 5.51 51.41 -0.28
C PRO A 143 5.18 49.92 -0.13
N PHE A 144 4.77 49.54 1.08
CA PHE A 144 4.30 48.19 1.37
C PHE A 144 3.40 48.18 2.60
N SER A 145 2.68 47.08 2.79
CA SER A 145 1.81 46.83 3.93
C SER A 145 2.14 45.50 4.60
N PHE A 146 2.05 45.47 5.93
CA PHE A 146 2.27 44.26 6.71
C PHE A 146 1.41 44.25 7.97
N GLY A 147 0.58 43.20 8.09
CA GLY A 147 -0.41 43.08 9.15
C GLY A 147 -1.45 44.18 9.04
N TRP A 148 -1.53 45.03 10.07
CA TRP A 148 -2.45 46.17 10.14
C TRP A 148 -1.82 47.51 9.72
N ALA A 149 -0.55 47.53 9.31
CA ALA A 149 0.20 48.77 9.09
C ALA A 149 0.66 48.94 7.63
N ILE A 150 0.54 50.17 7.13
CA ILE A 150 1.10 50.65 5.86
C ILE A 150 2.44 51.34 6.17
N TYR A 151 3.47 51.10 5.36
CA TYR A 151 4.80 51.71 5.48
C TYR A 151 5.18 52.37 4.16
N LEU A 152 5.62 53.63 4.21
CA LEU A 152 6.11 54.36 3.04
C LEU A 152 7.06 55.47 3.45
N ASN A 153 7.95 55.86 2.54
CA ASN A 153 8.78 57.04 2.70
C ASN A 153 8.08 58.25 2.06
N PRO A 154 7.57 59.23 2.82
CA PRO A 154 6.84 60.37 2.26
C PRO A 154 7.73 61.27 1.39
N GLY A 155 9.05 61.28 1.63
CA GLY A 155 10.03 62.05 0.84
C GLY A 155 10.29 61.47 -0.56
N GLN A 156 9.80 60.28 -0.88
CA GLN A 156 9.96 59.65 -2.20
C GLN A 156 8.76 59.85 -3.15
N HIS A 157 7.67 60.48 -2.67
CA HIS A 157 6.40 60.58 -3.39
C HIS A 157 6.02 62.04 -3.62
N ALA A 158 5.44 62.36 -4.78
CA ALA A 158 4.79 63.67 -4.92
C ALA A 158 3.53 63.73 -4.01
N PRO A 159 3.18 64.88 -3.42
CA PRO A 159 2.00 65.00 -2.55
C PRO A 159 0.69 64.51 -3.19
N ALA A 160 0.55 64.65 -4.52
CA ALA A 160 -0.62 64.18 -5.27
C ALA A 160 -0.62 62.66 -5.57
N GLU A 161 0.53 61.98 -5.49
CA GLU A 161 0.63 60.51 -5.67
C GLU A 161 0.34 59.76 -4.35
N LEU A 162 0.59 60.42 -3.21
CA LEU A 162 0.58 59.85 -1.87
C LEU A 162 -0.78 59.24 -1.45
N PRO A 163 -1.94 59.90 -1.65
CA PRO A 163 -3.24 59.34 -1.29
C PRO A 163 -3.57 58.04 -2.03
N VAL A 164 -3.17 57.92 -3.31
CA VAL A 164 -3.47 56.72 -4.12
C VAL A 164 -2.54 55.56 -3.81
N VAL A 165 -1.28 55.83 -3.47
CA VAL A 165 -0.37 54.83 -2.89
C VAL A 165 -0.93 54.30 -1.57
N VAL A 166 -1.33 55.19 -0.67
CA VAL A 166 -1.93 54.82 0.61
C VAL A 166 -3.24 54.05 0.42
N LEU A 167 -4.06 54.42 -0.56
CA LEU A 167 -5.26 53.66 -0.93
C LEU A 167 -4.93 52.23 -1.35
N HIS A 168 -3.94 52.03 -2.22
CA HIS A 168 -3.51 50.71 -2.67
C HIS A 168 -3.12 49.81 -1.49
N GLU A 169 -2.23 50.29 -0.63
CA GLU A 169 -1.77 49.57 0.55
C GLU A 169 -2.89 49.33 1.57
N ARG A 170 -3.87 50.25 1.68
CA ARG A 170 -5.07 50.06 2.50
C ARG A 170 -5.90 48.86 2.05
N VAL A 171 -5.91 48.52 0.76
CA VAL A 171 -6.63 47.32 0.26
C VAL A 171 -5.98 46.04 0.77
N HIS A 172 -4.64 45.97 0.76
CA HIS A 172 -3.88 44.83 1.28
C HIS A 172 -4.11 44.62 2.78
N VAL A 173 -4.10 45.70 3.57
CA VAL A 173 -4.45 45.66 5.01
C VAL A 173 -5.90 45.21 5.21
N ARG A 174 -6.88 45.86 4.57
CA ARG A 174 -8.31 45.57 4.73
C ARG A 174 -8.69 44.13 4.38
N GLN A 175 -7.97 43.52 3.44
CA GLN A 175 -8.22 42.15 2.98
C GLN A 175 -7.25 41.11 3.57
N ALA A 176 -6.44 41.51 4.57
CA ALA A 176 -5.49 40.67 5.28
C ALA A 176 -4.48 39.92 4.37
N HIS A 177 -4.06 40.55 3.26
CA HIS A 177 -3.17 39.95 2.24
C HIS A 177 -1.83 39.44 2.81
N THR A 178 -1.38 39.99 3.95
CA THR A 178 -0.21 39.48 4.68
C THR A 178 -0.34 38.00 5.06
N VAL A 179 -1.55 37.50 5.32
CA VAL A 179 -1.80 36.08 5.68
C VAL A 179 -1.47 35.17 4.49
N ASP A 180 -1.99 35.49 3.30
CA ASP A 180 -1.75 34.75 2.06
C ASP A 180 -0.24 34.71 1.72
N VAL A 181 0.45 35.85 1.86
CA VAL A 181 1.88 35.99 1.58
C VAL A 181 2.73 35.24 2.61
N LEU A 182 2.42 35.36 3.90
CA LEU A 182 3.12 34.63 4.97
C LEU A 182 2.95 33.12 4.83
N MET A 183 1.73 32.66 4.51
CA MET A 183 1.43 31.26 4.23
C MET A 183 2.25 30.74 3.03
N GLY A 184 2.36 31.52 1.95
CA GLY A 184 3.19 31.17 0.80
C GLY A 184 4.69 31.16 1.11
N HIS A 185 5.19 32.06 1.95
CA HIS A 185 6.58 32.03 2.41
C HIS A 185 6.88 30.82 3.32
N LEU A 186 5.97 30.47 4.22
CA LEU A 186 6.07 29.26 5.05
C LEU A 186 6.01 27.99 4.19
N HIS A 187 5.05 27.90 3.27
CA HIS A 187 4.94 26.79 2.34
C HIS A 187 6.20 26.63 1.48
N ARG A 188 6.79 27.72 0.98
CA ARG A 188 8.07 27.71 0.28
C ARG A 188 9.25 27.34 1.19
N ALA A 189 9.23 27.67 2.47
CA ALA A 189 10.30 27.26 3.39
C ALA A 189 10.26 25.76 3.69
N LEU A 190 9.06 25.20 3.86
CA LEU A 190 8.85 23.76 4.04
C LEU A 190 9.16 23.00 2.73
N ALA A 191 8.51 23.37 1.62
CA ALA A 191 8.66 22.72 0.33
C ALA A 191 9.73 23.41 -0.56
N TRP A 192 10.90 23.71 -0.01
CA TRP A 192 11.92 24.58 -0.64
C TRP A 192 12.44 24.11 -2.01
N VAL A 193 12.50 22.79 -2.23
CA VAL A 193 12.87 22.16 -3.51
C VAL A 193 11.73 22.25 -4.55
N SER A 194 10.48 22.36 -4.11
CA SER A 194 9.33 22.14 -4.98
C SER A 194 8.99 23.36 -5.85
N PRO A 195 9.00 23.25 -7.19
CA PRO A 195 8.58 24.34 -8.07
C PRO A 195 7.11 24.74 -7.84
N ALA A 196 6.26 23.84 -7.32
CA ALA A 196 4.86 24.16 -7.00
C ALA A 196 4.78 25.27 -5.95
N ALA A 197 5.61 25.21 -4.91
CA ALA A 197 5.61 26.20 -3.83
C ALA A 197 6.06 27.60 -4.30
N TRP A 198 7.06 27.65 -5.18
CA TRP A 198 7.54 28.89 -5.80
C TRP A 198 6.49 29.49 -6.76
N LEU A 199 5.85 28.65 -7.58
CA LEU A 199 4.80 29.06 -8.50
C LEU A 199 3.53 29.51 -7.75
N TRP A 200 3.14 28.81 -6.68
CA TRP A 200 1.99 29.17 -5.87
C TRP A 200 2.16 30.55 -5.23
N LEU A 201 3.29 30.80 -4.54
CA LEU A 201 3.56 32.11 -3.94
C LEU A 201 3.51 33.23 -4.98
N ARG A 202 4.09 33.01 -6.17
CA ARG A 202 4.06 33.97 -7.28
C ARG A 202 2.65 34.20 -7.82
N ALA A 203 1.86 33.15 -8.00
CA ALA A 203 0.47 33.21 -8.47
C ALA A 203 -0.42 33.99 -7.50
N THR A 204 -0.27 33.70 -6.20
CA THR A 204 -0.98 34.37 -5.12
C THR A 204 -0.60 35.85 -5.06
N GLN A 205 0.69 36.19 -4.94
CA GLN A 205 1.15 37.59 -4.94
C GLN A 205 0.59 38.37 -6.12
N GLU A 206 0.74 37.88 -7.35
CA GLU A 206 0.21 38.54 -8.56
C GLU A 206 -1.32 38.73 -8.53
N ASN A 207 -2.07 37.77 -7.98
CA ASN A 207 -3.51 37.89 -7.82
C ASN A 207 -3.90 38.98 -6.79
N LEU A 208 -3.17 39.08 -5.68
CA LEU A 208 -3.39 40.09 -4.63
C LEU A 208 -3.13 41.51 -5.13
N GLU A 209 -2.11 41.69 -5.99
CA GLU A 209 -1.83 42.94 -6.70
C GLU A 209 -3.01 43.33 -7.61
N PHE A 210 -3.55 42.38 -8.40
CA PHE A 210 -4.73 42.64 -9.25
C PHE A 210 -5.98 43.00 -8.44
N ILE A 211 -6.17 42.42 -7.24
CA ILE A 211 -7.26 42.78 -6.33
C ILE A 211 -7.12 44.24 -5.87
N ALA A 212 -5.90 44.68 -5.54
CA ALA A 212 -5.66 46.05 -5.11
C ALA A 212 -5.78 47.06 -6.26
N ASP A 213 -5.22 46.75 -7.44
CA ASP A 213 -5.38 47.57 -8.65
C ASP A 213 -6.87 47.74 -9.03
N ALA A 214 -7.63 46.65 -9.04
CA ALA A 214 -9.07 46.68 -9.37
C ALA A 214 -9.94 47.37 -8.31
N ALA A 215 -9.44 47.52 -7.07
CA ALA A 215 -10.10 48.30 -6.03
C ALA A 215 -9.82 49.80 -6.19
N VAL A 216 -8.54 50.18 -6.38
CA VAL A 216 -8.13 51.57 -6.66
C VAL A 216 -8.87 52.13 -7.88
N LEU A 217 -8.90 51.38 -8.99
CA LEU A 217 -9.58 51.79 -10.22
C LEU A 217 -11.12 51.89 -10.06
N ARG A 218 -11.72 51.24 -9.05
CA ARG A 218 -13.16 51.33 -8.78
C ARG A 218 -13.53 52.52 -7.91
N GLU A 219 -12.63 52.94 -7.02
CA GLU A 219 -12.82 54.14 -6.20
C GLU A 219 -12.64 55.45 -7.01
N ASN A 220 -12.24 55.37 -8.29
CA ASN A 220 -12.20 56.48 -9.26
C ASN A 220 -11.39 57.73 -8.85
N GLN A 221 -10.48 57.59 -7.86
CA GLN A 221 -9.71 58.72 -7.32
C GLN A 221 -8.66 59.26 -8.31
N LEU A 222 -8.21 58.46 -9.28
CA LEU A 222 -7.36 58.91 -10.39
C LEU A 222 -7.74 58.24 -11.72
N PRO A 223 -7.53 58.92 -12.86
CA PRO A 223 -7.55 58.30 -14.18
C PRO A 223 -6.54 57.14 -14.28
N ALA A 224 -6.97 56.02 -14.88
CA ALA A 224 -6.16 54.79 -14.96
C ALA A 224 -4.74 55.00 -15.54
N ARG A 225 -4.56 55.92 -16.49
CA ARG A 225 -3.23 56.26 -17.05
C ARG A 225 -2.30 56.91 -16.01
N GLN A 226 -2.82 57.83 -15.19
CA GLN A 226 -2.00 58.51 -14.17
C GLN A 226 -1.54 57.51 -13.09
N TYR A 227 -2.43 56.60 -12.69
CA TYR A 227 -2.10 55.49 -11.80
C TYR A 227 -1.07 54.51 -12.41
N GLN A 228 -1.17 54.19 -13.70
CA GLN A 228 -0.16 53.37 -14.38
C GLN A 228 1.22 54.04 -14.43
N HIS A 229 1.28 55.37 -14.59
CA HIS A 229 2.54 56.12 -14.55
C HIS A 229 3.16 56.16 -13.15
N SER A 230 2.38 56.36 -12.08
CA SER A 230 2.92 56.32 -10.72
C SER A 230 3.45 54.93 -10.36
N LEU A 231 2.73 53.85 -10.70
CA LEU A 231 3.22 52.47 -10.53
C LEU A 231 4.53 52.19 -11.29
N ALA A 232 4.65 52.67 -12.54
CA ALA A 232 5.87 52.53 -13.32
C ALA A 232 7.05 53.26 -12.65
N ARG A 233 6.83 54.49 -12.16
CA ARG A 233 7.83 55.28 -11.42
C ARG A 233 8.28 54.59 -10.13
N LEU A 234 7.34 54.03 -9.36
CA LEU A 234 7.63 53.31 -8.12
C LEU A 234 8.47 52.06 -8.34
N SER A 235 8.22 51.32 -9.42
CA SER A 235 8.98 50.10 -9.74
C SER A 235 10.48 50.36 -9.99
N ALA A 236 10.85 51.58 -10.40
CA ALA A 236 12.23 51.99 -10.63
C ALA A 236 13.01 52.31 -9.34
N LEU A 237 12.33 52.46 -8.19
CA LEU A 237 12.91 52.82 -6.89
C LEU A 237 13.26 51.59 -6.02
N THR A 238 13.48 50.43 -6.64
CA THR A 238 13.47 49.12 -5.99
C THR A 238 14.72 48.80 -5.15
N GLN A 239 14.70 49.24 -3.89
CA GLN A 239 15.55 48.71 -2.80
C GLN A 239 14.66 48.47 -1.57
N GLY A 240 14.52 47.23 -1.09
CA GLY A 240 13.61 46.93 0.03
C GLY A 240 13.88 45.60 0.74
N PRO A 241 13.46 45.43 2.02
CA PRO A 241 13.66 44.20 2.77
C PRO A 241 12.91 43.01 2.14
N ALA A 242 13.53 41.84 2.07
CA ALA A 242 13.00 40.71 1.28
C ALA A 242 11.65 40.10 1.75
N LEU A 243 11.08 40.54 2.89
CA LEU A 243 9.69 40.21 3.29
C LEU A 243 8.62 41.02 2.55
N THR A 244 8.99 42.17 2.03
CA THR A 244 8.09 43.10 1.35
C THR A 244 8.35 42.95 -0.14
N THR A 245 7.31 42.66 -0.92
CA THR A 245 7.39 42.15 -2.28
C THR A 245 8.35 42.99 -3.16
N PRO A 246 9.57 42.51 -3.50
CA PRO A 246 10.46 43.29 -4.35
C PRO A 246 9.86 43.34 -5.76
N PHE A 247 9.51 44.54 -6.22
CA PHE A 247 8.88 44.76 -7.52
C PHE A 247 9.74 44.17 -8.64
N SER A 248 9.21 43.17 -9.34
CA SER A 248 9.78 42.66 -10.58
C SER A 248 9.12 43.37 -11.76
N PHE A 249 9.90 43.79 -12.75
CA PHE A 249 9.40 44.32 -14.03
C PHE A 249 8.36 43.37 -14.70
N LEU A 250 8.49 42.05 -14.48
CA LEU A 250 7.56 41.04 -14.98
C LEU A 250 6.19 41.07 -14.27
N LEU A 251 6.12 41.50 -13.00
CA LEU A 251 4.87 41.69 -12.27
C LEU A 251 4.18 42.98 -12.72
N LEU A 252 4.92 44.09 -12.82
CA LEU A 252 4.37 45.36 -13.30
C LEU A 252 3.75 45.21 -14.70
N LYS A 253 4.44 44.52 -15.63
CA LYS A 253 3.90 44.25 -16.97
C LYS A 253 2.53 43.55 -16.92
N ASN A 254 2.37 42.58 -16.02
CA ASN A 254 1.13 41.81 -15.91
C ASN A 254 0.02 42.63 -15.23
N ARG A 255 0.36 43.48 -14.24
CA ARG A 255 -0.56 44.46 -13.65
C ARG A 255 -1.10 45.43 -14.69
N ILE A 256 -0.22 46.06 -15.48
CA ILE A 256 -0.61 46.97 -16.57
C ILE A 256 -1.45 46.23 -17.63
N ALA A 257 -1.09 44.99 -17.99
CA ALA A 257 -1.87 44.19 -18.93
C ALA A 257 -3.29 43.87 -18.41
N MET A 258 -3.45 43.55 -17.12
CA MET A 258 -4.77 43.28 -16.52
C MET A 258 -5.60 44.56 -16.32
N MET A 259 -4.97 45.69 -15.96
CA MET A 259 -5.68 46.97 -15.85
C MET A 259 -6.23 47.48 -17.19
N ASN A 260 -5.57 47.14 -18.30
CA ASN A 260 -6.01 47.48 -19.66
C ASN A 260 -6.90 46.40 -20.32
N ALA A 261 -7.16 45.29 -19.63
CA ALA A 261 -7.99 44.22 -20.15
C ALA A 261 -9.49 44.52 -19.98
N GLN A 262 -10.30 44.09 -20.94
CA GLN A 262 -11.76 44.13 -20.80
C GLN A 262 -12.22 43.14 -19.73
N PRO A 263 -13.24 43.48 -18.90
CA PRO A 263 -13.71 42.60 -17.84
C PRO A 263 -14.28 41.28 -18.37
N SER A 264 -14.05 40.22 -17.62
CA SER A 264 -14.53 38.87 -17.93
C SER A 264 -16.06 38.80 -17.90
N SER A 265 -16.68 38.41 -19.03
CA SER A 265 -18.12 38.12 -19.06
C SER A 265 -18.49 36.94 -18.15
N ALA A 266 -19.70 36.94 -17.59
CA ALA A 266 -20.17 35.89 -16.68
C ALA A 266 -20.04 34.47 -17.24
N ARG A 267 -20.15 34.28 -18.57
CA ARG A 267 -19.93 32.98 -19.24
C ARG A 267 -18.53 32.40 -19.01
N GLN A 268 -17.51 33.23 -18.74
CA GLN A 268 -16.16 32.76 -18.42
C GLN A 268 -16.07 32.11 -17.03
N LEU A 269 -17.07 32.28 -16.16
CA LEU A 269 -17.16 31.58 -14.87
C LEU A 269 -17.23 30.05 -15.03
N LEU A 270 -17.76 29.56 -16.17
CA LEU A 270 -17.78 28.12 -16.49
C LEU A 270 -16.38 27.49 -16.52
N ARG A 271 -15.31 28.27 -16.72
CA ARG A 271 -13.92 27.77 -16.64
C ARG A 271 -13.54 27.24 -15.26
N TYR A 272 -14.18 27.71 -14.19
CA TYR A 272 -13.98 27.16 -12.84
C TYR A 272 -14.59 25.76 -12.68
N ALA A 273 -15.54 25.35 -13.53
CA ALA A 273 -16.05 23.97 -13.52
C ALA A 273 -14.99 22.95 -13.98
N ALA A 274 -13.91 23.38 -14.64
CA ALA A 274 -12.77 22.52 -15.00
C ALA A 274 -12.01 21.95 -13.78
N VAL A 275 -12.29 22.43 -12.57
CA VAL A 275 -11.82 21.83 -11.31
C VAL A 275 -12.44 20.45 -11.08
N VAL A 276 -13.68 20.21 -11.53
CA VAL A 276 -14.39 18.93 -11.33
C VAL A 276 -13.69 17.74 -12.03
N PRO A 277 -13.41 17.77 -13.35
CA PRO A 277 -12.67 16.67 -13.99
C PRO A 277 -11.25 16.55 -13.45
N LEU A 278 -10.65 17.65 -12.99
CA LEU A 278 -9.31 17.64 -12.40
C LEU A 278 -9.28 16.93 -11.04
N ALA A 279 -10.30 17.15 -10.20
CA ALA A 279 -10.51 16.40 -8.97
C ALA A 279 -10.79 14.92 -9.25
N ALA A 280 -11.52 14.58 -10.33
CA ALA A 280 -11.74 13.20 -10.75
C ALA A 280 -10.42 12.48 -11.15
N VAL A 281 -9.49 13.17 -11.80
CA VAL A 281 -8.14 12.62 -12.10
C VAL A 281 -7.35 12.35 -10.81
N LEU A 282 -7.40 13.26 -9.83
CA LEU A 282 -6.79 13.05 -8.51
C LEU A 282 -7.42 11.82 -7.80
N LEU A 283 -8.76 11.73 -7.77
CA LEU A 283 -9.50 10.57 -7.22
C LEU A 283 -9.08 9.23 -7.85
N LEU A 284 -8.94 9.18 -9.18
CA LEU A 284 -8.52 7.97 -9.90
C LEU A 284 -7.07 7.55 -9.58
N THR A 285 -6.18 8.51 -9.34
CA THR A 285 -4.77 8.21 -9.01
C THR A 285 -4.58 7.74 -7.56
N THR A 286 -5.45 8.14 -6.62
CA THR A 286 -5.53 7.50 -5.29
C THR A 286 -5.96 6.04 -5.39
N ALA A 287 -7.04 5.71 -6.12
CA ALA A 287 -7.51 4.33 -6.22
C ALA A 287 -6.48 3.38 -6.87
N ALA A 288 -5.65 3.88 -7.79
CA ALA A 288 -4.56 3.12 -8.39
C ALA A 288 -3.36 2.89 -7.46
N THR A 289 -3.21 3.68 -6.38
CA THR A 289 -2.10 3.56 -5.41
C THR A 289 -2.52 2.94 -4.08
N THR A 290 -3.79 3.05 -3.68
CA THR A 290 -4.38 2.27 -2.58
C THR A 290 -4.74 0.85 -3.00
N ALA A 291 -4.64 0.52 -4.31
CA ALA A 291 -4.49 -0.83 -4.82
C ALA A 291 -3.14 -1.45 -4.39
N SER A 292 -2.97 -1.61 -3.07
CA SER A 292 -2.16 -2.69 -2.53
C SER A 292 -2.59 -3.97 -3.25
N PRO A 293 -1.67 -4.91 -3.55
CA PRO A 293 -2.11 -6.24 -3.88
C PRO A 293 -3.03 -6.68 -2.74
N VAL A 294 -4.24 -7.09 -3.07
CA VAL A 294 -5.05 -7.88 -2.16
C VAL A 294 -4.28 -9.18 -1.98
N VAL A 295 -3.34 -9.17 -1.03
CA VAL A 295 -3.08 -10.33 -0.20
C VAL A 295 -4.47 -10.67 0.30
N ALA A 296 -5.06 -11.70 -0.31
CA ALA A 296 -6.39 -12.14 0.06
C ALA A 296 -6.41 -12.25 1.58
N PRO A 297 -7.33 -11.57 2.29
CA PRO A 297 -7.44 -11.78 3.71
C PRO A 297 -7.56 -13.28 3.89
N ALA A 298 -6.58 -13.88 4.60
CA ALA A 298 -6.55 -15.33 4.82
C ALA A 298 -7.93 -15.68 5.36
N ALA A 299 -8.69 -16.46 4.59
CA ALA A 299 -10.14 -16.35 4.61
C ALA A 299 -10.70 -16.77 5.97
N SER A 300 -10.90 -15.78 6.85
CA SER A 300 -11.62 -15.92 8.10
C SER A 300 -13.09 -16.05 7.74
N PRO A 301 -13.71 -17.23 7.89
CA PRO A 301 -15.10 -17.41 7.48
C PRO A 301 -15.98 -16.68 8.50
N THR A 302 -16.58 -15.56 8.08
CA THR A 302 -17.74 -15.01 8.78
C THR A 302 -18.86 -16.04 8.69
N VAL A 303 -19.11 -16.72 9.80
CA VAL A 303 -20.28 -17.59 9.96
C VAL A 303 -21.52 -16.70 10.01
N ALA A 304 -22.23 -16.62 8.88
CA ALA A 304 -23.68 -16.45 8.91
C ALA A 304 -24.28 -17.86 9.13
N LEU A 305 -25.07 -18.00 10.18
CA LEU A 305 -25.40 -19.30 10.77
C LEU A 305 -26.35 -20.13 9.89
N THR A 306 -25.83 -21.25 9.36
CA THR A 306 -26.53 -22.53 9.46
C THR A 306 -25.64 -23.51 10.21
N ASP A 307 -25.79 -23.45 11.52
CA ASP A 307 -25.65 -24.51 12.53
C ASP A 307 -25.72 -25.96 11.97
N ILE A 308 -25.06 -27.02 12.46
CA ILE A 308 -24.01 -27.32 13.46
C ILE A 308 -23.49 -28.71 12.98
N GLU A 309 -22.20 -29.09 12.91
CA GLU A 309 -20.93 -28.51 13.37
C GLU A 309 -19.77 -28.96 12.45
N LYS A 310 -18.53 -28.48 12.68
CA LYS A 310 -17.30 -29.19 12.29
C LYS A 310 -16.14 -28.85 13.26
N PRO A 311 -15.69 -29.80 14.12
CA PRO A 311 -14.56 -29.55 15.01
C PRO A 311 -13.22 -29.41 14.30
N LEU A 312 -12.32 -28.68 14.96
CA LEU A 312 -10.93 -28.47 14.59
C LEU A 312 -10.09 -29.67 15.04
N ALA A 313 -9.81 -30.62 14.14
CA ALA A 313 -8.80 -31.66 14.32
C ALA A 313 -8.26 -32.14 12.96
N SER A 314 -6.95 -32.37 12.88
CA SER A 314 -6.30 -33.05 11.76
C SER A 314 -6.75 -34.51 11.72
N SER A 315 -7.55 -34.85 10.71
CA SER A 315 -8.19 -36.17 10.59
C SER A 315 -7.72 -36.88 9.31
N PRO A 316 -7.23 -38.13 9.38
CA PRO A 316 -6.77 -38.86 8.21
C PRO A 316 -7.91 -39.13 7.22
N LEU A 317 -7.59 -39.27 5.93
CA LEU A 317 -8.59 -39.61 4.91
C LEU A 317 -9.12 -41.03 5.12
N VAL A 318 -10.44 -41.19 5.32
CA VAL A 318 -11.06 -42.52 5.48
C VAL A 318 -11.66 -43.01 4.16
N PHE A 319 -11.31 -44.24 3.79
CA PHE A 319 -11.91 -44.96 2.66
C PHE A 319 -12.55 -46.26 3.15
N LEU A 320 -13.79 -46.52 2.75
CA LEU A 320 -14.51 -47.78 2.96
C LEU A 320 -14.78 -48.42 1.59
N ASP A 321 -14.29 -49.64 1.39
CA ASP A 321 -14.44 -50.41 0.15
C ASP A 321 -14.06 -49.61 -1.12
N GLY A 322 -13.02 -48.78 -1.02
CA GLY A 322 -12.51 -47.93 -2.10
C GLY A 322 -13.28 -46.61 -2.34
N LYS A 323 -14.30 -46.30 -1.53
CA LYS A 323 -15.00 -45.00 -1.54
C LYS A 323 -14.59 -44.15 -0.34
N ARG A 324 -14.37 -42.84 -0.54
CA ARG A 324 -14.10 -41.90 0.56
C ARG A 324 -15.36 -41.72 1.39
N ILE A 325 -15.24 -41.80 2.72
CA ILE A 325 -16.33 -41.58 3.67
C ILE A 325 -15.96 -40.48 4.69
N SER A 326 -16.96 -39.97 5.39
CA SER A 326 -16.82 -39.04 6.51
C SER A 326 -16.57 -39.76 7.83
N GLN A 327 -16.05 -39.05 8.84
CA GLN A 327 -15.86 -39.59 10.19
C GLN A 327 -17.18 -40.10 10.80
N ALA A 328 -18.29 -39.38 10.59
CA ALA A 328 -19.61 -39.76 11.08
C ALA A 328 -20.23 -41.00 10.37
N GLU A 329 -19.65 -41.44 9.25
CA GLU A 329 -19.97 -42.73 8.61
C GLU A 329 -19.05 -43.84 9.12
N LEU A 330 -17.79 -43.53 9.45
CA LEU A 330 -16.86 -44.45 10.10
C LEU A 330 -17.35 -44.85 11.49
N ASP A 331 -17.79 -43.88 12.30
CA ASP A 331 -18.25 -44.10 13.67
C ASP A 331 -19.54 -44.97 13.76
N LYS A 332 -20.21 -45.19 12.62
CA LYS A 332 -21.43 -46.03 12.48
C LYS A 332 -21.15 -47.41 11.90
N LEU A 333 -19.89 -47.72 11.56
CA LEU A 333 -19.52 -48.99 10.96
C LEU A 333 -19.41 -50.09 12.02
N ASP A 334 -20.17 -51.18 11.85
CA ASP A 334 -20.05 -52.36 12.72
C ASP A 334 -18.66 -53.00 12.59
N PRO A 335 -17.85 -53.06 13.66
CA PRO A 335 -16.52 -53.67 13.63
C PRO A 335 -16.52 -55.15 13.19
N GLN A 336 -17.62 -55.88 13.38
CA GLN A 336 -17.72 -57.28 12.99
C GLN A 336 -17.76 -57.47 11.46
N LEU A 337 -18.12 -56.45 10.70
CA LEU A 337 -18.18 -56.49 9.23
C LEU A 337 -16.85 -56.17 8.54
N ILE A 338 -15.86 -55.68 9.28
CA ILE A 338 -14.53 -55.33 8.77
C ILE A 338 -13.71 -56.61 8.51
N GLU A 339 -13.14 -56.74 7.32
CA GLU A 339 -12.14 -57.75 6.97
C GLU A 339 -10.73 -57.25 7.32
N SER A 340 -10.41 -56.00 6.94
CA SER A 340 -9.12 -55.39 7.23
C SER A 340 -9.20 -53.87 7.33
N MET A 341 -8.29 -53.29 8.12
CA MET A 341 -8.02 -51.87 8.21
C MET A 341 -6.52 -51.63 8.00
N ASN A 342 -6.16 -50.74 7.09
CA ASN A 342 -4.77 -50.37 6.79
C ASN A 342 -4.60 -48.85 6.99
N VAL A 343 -3.54 -48.42 7.65
CA VAL A 343 -3.29 -47.00 7.97
C VAL A 343 -1.98 -46.55 7.33
N LEU A 344 -2.10 -45.76 6.26
CA LEU A 344 -0.97 -45.09 5.62
C LEU A 344 -0.64 -43.82 6.39
N LYS A 345 0.65 -43.58 6.67
CA LYS A 345 1.11 -42.42 7.44
C LYS A 345 1.79 -41.39 6.54
N GLY A 346 1.45 -40.12 6.71
CA GLY A 346 2.16 -38.96 6.15
C GLY A 346 2.67 -39.16 4.72
N ALA A 347 4.00 -39.30 4.56
CA ALA A 347 4.66 -39.47 3.27
C ALA A 347 4.13 -40.63 2.40
N GLU A 348 3.68 -41.74 2.99
CA GLU A 348 3.13 -42.88 2.22
C GLU A 348 1.69 -42.60 1.77
N ALA A 349 0.90 -41.93 2.61
CA ALA A 349 -0.45 -41.52 2.28
C ALA A 349 -0.46 -40.39 1.24
N GLN A 350 0.45 -39.41 1.38
CA GLN A 350 0.67 -38.34 0.40
C GLN A 350 1.13 -38.86 -0.97
N LYS A 351 1.97 -39.90 -1.00
CA LYS A 351 2.38 -40.56 -2.25
C LYS A 351 1.22 -41.24 -2.97
N ALA A 352 0.24 -41.77 -2.23
CA ALA A 352 -0.94 -42.42 -2.80
C ALA A 352 -2.04 -41.42 -3.19
N PHE A 353 -2.37 -40.46 -2.32
CA PHE A 353 -3.58 -39.63 -2.41
C PHE A 353 -3.33 -38.13 -2.58
N GLY A 354 -2.07 -37.70 -2.68
CA GLY A 354 -1.69 -36.29 -2.82
C GLY A 354 -1.64 -35.51 -1.49
N SER A 355 -1.54 -34.19 -1.58
CA SER A 355 -1.40 -33.27 -0.44
C SER A 355 -2.48 -33.45 0.63
N ASP A 356 -3.70 -33.80 0.21
CA ASP A 356 -4.90 -33.95 1.05
C ASP A 356 -4.78 -35.09 2.08
N ALA A 357 -3.76 -35.96 1.95
CA ALA A 357 -3.46 -37.05 2.87
C ALA A 357 -2.24 -36.76 3.76
N ALA A 358 -1.90 -35.48 3.99
CA ALA A 358 -0.81 -35.08 4.88
C ALA A 358 -0.90 -35.71 6.29
N ASP A 359 -2.11 -35.79 6.84
CA ASP A 359 -2.39 -36.38 8.15
C ASP A 359 -2.54 -37.92 8.13
N GLY A 360 -2.32 -38.55 6.97
CA GLY A 360 -2.48 -39.99 6.74
C GLY A 360 -3.79 -40.38 6.07
N ALA A 361 -3.96 -41.69 5.86
CA ALA A 361 -5.19 -42.28 5.31
C ALA A 361 -5.49 -43.63 5.96
N ILE A 362 -6.75 -43.86 6.31
CA ILE A 362 -7.29 -45.12 6.82
C ILE A 362 -8.10 -45.79 5.70
N LEU A 363 -7.76 -47.02 5.37
CA LEU A 363 -8.42 -47.84 4.37
C LEU A 363 -9.10 -49.01 5.06
N ILE A 364 -10.40 -49.16 4.86
CA ILE A 364 -11.22 -50.19 5.47
C ILE A 364 -11.86 -51.01 4.36
N ILE A 365 -11.73 -52.32 4.46
CA ILE A 365 -12.32 -53.28 3.53
C ILE A 365 -13.26 -54.18 4.33
N THR A 366 -14.50 -54.31 3.88
CA THR A 366 -15.51 -55.18 4.51
C THR A 366 -15.40 -56.62 4.03
N LYS A 367 -15.88 -57.55 4.85
CA LYS A 367 -15.96 -58.99 4.54
C LYS A 367 -16.75 -59.28 3.27
N GLN A 368 -17.76 -58.46 2.97
CA GLN A 368 -18.60 -58.56 1.78
C GLN A 368 -17.85 -58.12 0.51
N ASN A 369 -17.09 -57.02 0.58
CA ASN A 369 -16.53 -56.38 -0.61
C ASN A 369 -15.03 -56.66 -0.85
N LYS A 370 -14.38 -57.49 -0.02
CA LYS A 370 -12.95 -57.85 -0.17
C LYS A 370 -12.54 -58.42 -1.53
N ASN A 371 -13.48 -59.01 -2.26
CA ASN A 371 -13.29 -59.56 -3.60
C ASN A 371 -14.00 -58.75 -4.70
N SER A 372 -14.50 -57.55 -4.39
CA SER A 372 -15.14 -56.67 -5.37
C SER A 372 -14.10 -56.05 -6.32
N ASP A 373 -14.49 -55.86 -7.58
CA ASP A 373 -13.62 -55.22 -8.57
C ASP A 373 -13.36 -53.75 -8.23
N GLN A 374 -14.31 -53.09 -7.57
CA GLN A 374 -14.13 -51.74 -7.01
C GLN A 374 -12.96 -51.67 -6.01
N VAL A 375 -12.84 -52.62 -5.08
CA VAL A 375 -11.71 -52.67 -4.13
C VAL A 375 -10.41 -53.01 -4.86
N ARG A 376 -10.43 -53.95 -5.81
CA ARG A 376 -9.24 -54.32 -6.61
C ARG A 376 -8.70 -53.16 -7.43
N ASP A 377 -9.57 -52.44 -8.13
CA ASP A 377 -9.20 -51.30 -8.97
C ASP A 377 -8.73 -50.11 -8.13
N PHE A 378 -9.35 -49.88 -6.97
CA PHE A 378 -8.87 -48.89 -6.00
C PHE A 378 -7.45 -49.20 -5.51
N MET A 379 -7.18 -50.43 -5.08
CA MET A 379 -5.84 -50.83 -4.60
C MET A 379 -4.80 -50.75 -5.73
N ARG A 380 -5.15 -51.18 -6.95
CA ARG A 380 -4.27 -51.08 -8.14
C ARG A 380 -3.98 -49.62 -8.49
N LYS A 381 -4.99 -48.75 -8.53
CA LYS A 381 -4.88 -47.33 -8.89
C LYS A 381 -3.88 -46.57 -8.01
N TYR A 382 -3.88 -46.86 -6.71
CA TYR A 382 -3.05 -46.15 -5.74
C TYR A 382 -1.76 -46.90 -5.38
N ASN A 383 -1.44 -48.01 -6.07
CA ASN A 383 -0.29 -48.88 -5.80
C ASN A 383 -0.21 -49.32 -4.32
N ILE A 384 -1.37 -49.49 -3.69
CA ILE A 384 -1.48 -49.91 -2.30
C ILE A 384 -1.43 -51.43 -2.29
N GLY A 385 -0.57 -51.99 -1.44
CA GLY A 385 -0.04 -53.35 -1.57
C GLY A 385 -1.06 -54.49 -1.68
N LEU A 386 -1.60 -54.70 -2.88
CA LEU A 386 -1.83 -56.00 -3.48
C LEU A 386 -0.88 -56.15 -4.68
N ALA A 387 0.39 -56.42 -4.39
CA ALA A 387 1.02 -57.43 -5.21
C ALA A 387 0.19 -58.71 -4.99
N PRO A 388 -0.33 -59.40 -6.03
CA PRO A 388 -0.67 -60.79 -5.83
C PRO A 388 0.60 -61.43 -5.30
N ALA A 389 0.55 -61.94 -4.07
CA ALA A 389 1.68 -62.59 -3.44
C ALA A 389 2.29 -63.54 -4.48
N SER A 390 3.61 -63.51 -4.66
CA SER A 390 4.25 -64.46 -5.58
C SER A 390 3.82 -65.89 -5.17
N PRO A 391 3.81 -66.88 -6.07
CA PRO A 391 3.41 -68.25 -5.71
C PRO A 391 4.16 -68.78 -4.47
N GLU A 392 5.39 -68.31 -4.30
CA GLU A 392 6.22 -68.45 -3.10
C GLU A 392 5.64 -67.77 -1.84
N VAL A 393 5.29 -66.47 -1.87
CA VAL A 393 4.65 -65.78 -0.74
C VAL A 393 3.29 -66.37 -0.38
N GLN A 394 2.48 -66.79 -1.38
CA GLN A 394 1.21 -67.49 -1.12
C GLN A 394 1.45 -68.81 -0.38
N ARG A 395 2.46 -69.59 -0.80
CA ARG A 395 2.88 -70.82 -0.12
C ARG A 395 3.33 -70.52 1.31
N LEU A 396 4.15 -69.50 1.55
CA LEU A 396 4.63 -69.15 2.90
C LEU A 396 3.49 -68.75 3.85
N VAL A 397 2.55 -67.92 3.38
CA VAL A 397 1.36 -67.58 4.18
C VAL A 397 0.54 -68.84 4.45
N GLY A 398 0.28 -69.66 3.43
CA GLY A 398 -0.48 -70.91 3.56
C GLY A 398 0.12 -71.93 4.54
N LEU A 399 1.45 -72.08 4.57
CA LEU A 399 2.15 -72.97 5.51
C LEU A 399 2.00 -72.51 6.97
N VAL A 400 1.98 -71.20 7.22
CA VAL A 400 1.76 -70.65 8.57
C VAL A 400 0.28 -70.70 8.96
N THR A 401 -0.64 -70.29 8.07
CA THR A 401 -2.08 -70.27 8.39
C THR A 401 -2.68 -71.66 8.57
N SER A 402 -2.14 -72.68 7.89
CA SER A 402 -2.52 -74.09 8.09
C SER A 402 -1.84 -74.76 9.30
N GLY A 403 -1.04 -74.03 10.10
CA GLY A 403 -0.36 -74.56 11.28
C GLY A 403 0.74 -75.59 10.99
N GLN A 404 1.23 -75.68 9.75
CA GLN A 404 2.37 -76.53 9.39
C GLN A 404 3.69 -75.89 9.86
N GLY A 405 3.79 -74.56 9.78
CA GLY A 405 5.00 -73.80 10.06
C GLY A 405 5.96 -73.76 8.86
N LEU A 406 7.08 -73.07 9.05
CA LEU A 406 8.12 -72.81 8.05
C LEU A 406 9.41 -73.53 8.42
N SER A 407 10.14 -74.02 7.42
CA SER A 407 11.53 -74.44 7.59
C SER A 407 12.50 -73.29 7.28
N ALA A 408 13.78 -73.46 7.64
CA ALA A 408 14.85 -72.54 7.23
C ALA A 408 14.99 -72.44 5.69
N ALA A 409 14.64 -73.51 4.96
CA ALA A 409 14.64 -73.52 3.50
C ALA A 409 13.46 -72.74 2.91
N ASP A 410 12.29 -72.75 3.55
CA ASP A 410 11.15 -71.94 3.12
C ASP A 410 11.41 -70.44 3.34
N LEU A 411 12.12 -70.07 4.41
CA LEU A 411 12.48 -68.67 4.67
C LEU A 411 13.49 -68.09 3.66
N GLN A 412 14.34 -68.91 3.03
CA GLN A 412 15.38 -68.46 2.08
C GLN A 412 16.24 -67.30 2.60
N GLY A 413 16.54 -67.31 3.91
CA GLY A 413 17.30 -66.26 4.59
C GLY A 413 16.50 -64.99 4.98
N ARG A 414 15.17 -64.97 4.77
CA ARG A 414 14.30 -63.93 5.32
C ARG A 414 14.28 -63.96 6.84
N LEU A 415 14.22 -62.77 7.43
CA LEU A 415 14.07 -62.58 8.87
C LEU A 415 12.67 -63.00 9.33
N LEU A 416 12.55 -63.98 10.22
CA LEU A 416 11.27 -64.33 10.85
C LEU A 416 11.09 -63.55 12.16
N LEU A 417 9.96 -62.87 12.30
CA LEU A 417 9.52 -62.21 13.53
C LEU A 417 8.19 -62.79 14.00
N VAL A 418 8.08 -63.13 15.28
CA VAL A 418 6.82 -63.48 15.95
C VAL A 418 6.55 -62.42 17.02
N ASN A 419 5.40 -61.74 16.92
CA ASN A 419 5.01 -60.62 17.80
C ASN A 419 6.09 -59.53 17.90
N GLY A 420 6.80 -59.27 16.79
CA GLY A 420 7.86 -58.27 16.71
C GLY A 420 9.24 -58.72 17.24
N VAL A 421 9.38 -59.95 17.73
CA VAL A 421 10.64 -60.52 18.21
C VAL A 421 11.22 -61.50 17.18
N GLU A 422 12.52 -61.39 16.89
CA GLU A 422 13.25 -62.32 16.01
C GLU A 422 13.15 -63.76 16.52
N ALA A 423 12.76 -64.69 15.65
CA ALA A 423 12.38 -66.05 16.02
C ALA A 423 12.95 -67.11 15.06
N PRO A 424 13.39 -68.28 15.55
CA PRO A 424 13.77 -69.39 14.69
C PRO A 424 12.54 -69.97 13.98
N ALA A 425 12.76 -70.61 12.82
CA ALA A 425 11.70 -71.07 11.92
C ALA A 425 10.64 -71.94 12.62
N GLU A 426 11.03 -72.77 13.59
CA GLU A 426 10.13 -73.61 14.41
C GLU A 426 9.00 -72.82 15.09
N LYS A 427 9.25 -71.57 15.52
CA LYS A 427 8.25 -70.73 16.21
C LYS A 427 7.16 -70.18 15.28
N SER A 428 7.27 -70.40 13.97
CA SER A 428 6.18 -70.09 13.03
C SER A 428 5.02 -71.10 13.08
N LYS A 429 5.19 -72.24 13.78
CA LYS A 429 4.13 -73.23 13.96
C LYS A 429 3.14 -72.80 15.04
N ILE A 430 2.16 -71.98 14.64
CA ILE A 430 1.13 -71.40 15.50
C ILE A 430 -0.24 -71.98 15.11
N ALA A 431 -1.10 -72.24 16.10
CA ALA A 431 -2.45 -72.72 15.84
C ALA A 431 -3.32 -71.62 15.20
N GLU A 432 -4.16 -71.97 14.23
CA GLU A 432 -5.04 -71.03 13.51
C GLU A 432 -5.91 -70.18 14.47
N SER A 433 -6.38 -70.78 15.57
CA SER A 433 -7.14 -70.08 16.61
C SER A 433 -6.35 -68.95 17.30
N GLN A 434 -5.03 -69.10 17.44
CA GLN A 434 -4.12 -68.13 18.05
C GLN A 434 -3.54 -67.13 17.04
N LEU A 435 -3.71 -67.34 15.74
CA LEU A 435 -3.15 -66.49 14.71
C LEU A 435 -3.97 -65.21 14.54
N GLN A 436 -3.31 -64.04 14.58
CA GLN A 436 -3.92 -62.74 14.27
C GLN A 436 -3.58 -62.27 12.86
N GLY A 437 -2.38 -62.58 12.34
CA GLY A 437 -2.01 -62.29 10.96
C GLY A 437 -0.62 -62.77 10.57
N VAL A 438 -0.38 -62.87 9.25
CA VAL A 438 0.92 -63.20 8.65
C VAL A 438 1.19 -62.19 7.54
N PHE A 439 2.32 -61.51 7.62
CA PHE A 439 2.75 -60.52 6.63
C PHE A 439 4.13 -60.90 6.09
N VAL A 440 4.27 -60.98 4.78
CA VAL A 440 5.58 -61.15 4.15
C VAL A 440 5.99 -59.82 3.51
N LEU A 441 7.16 -59.32 3.90
CA LEU A 441 7.74 -58.08 3.45
C LEU A 441 8.85 -58.36 2.44
N ASP A 442 8.82 -57.64 1.32
CA ASP A 442 9.91 -57.60 0.36
C ASP A 442 11.22 -57.06 0.97
N ALA A 443 12.33 -57.31 0.28
CA ALA A 443 13.67 -56.93 0.73
C ALA A 443 13.82 -55.42 1.03
N GLU A 444 13.19 -54.55 0.23
CA GLU A 444 13.30 -53.10 0.37
C GLU A 444 12.59 -52.61 1.65
N ARG A 445 11.33 -53.02 1.84
CA ARG A 445 10.52 -52.68 3.03
C ARG A 445 11.08 -53.32 4.29
N ALA A 446 11.55 -54.56 4.20
CA ALA A 446 12.11 -55.28 5.33
C ALA A 446 13.45 -54.65 5.77
N ALA A 447 14.36 -54.36 4.84
CA ALA A 447 15.62 -53.66 5.15
C ALA A 447 15.38 -52.25 5.70
N LYS A 448 14.41 -51.50 5.17
CA LYS A 448 14.03 -50.18 5.71
C LYS A 448 13.50 -50.24 7.15
N LYS A 449 12.83 -51.33 7.55
CA LYS A 449 12.16 -51.45 8.86
C LYS A 449 12.98 -52.17 9.93
N TYR A 450 13.74 -53.20 9.55
CA TYR A 450 14.51 -54.06 10.45
C TYR A 450 16.02 -54.02 10.17
N GLY A 451 16.46 -53.14 9.26
CA GLY A 451 17.85 -52.91 8.95
C GLY A 451 18.53 -54.05 8.20
N GLU A 452 19.86 -54.06 8.34
CA GLU A 452 20.81 -54.93 7.64
C GLU A 452 20.44 -56.43 7.65
N LYS A 453 19.85 -56.91 8.76
CA LYS A 453 19.43 -58.31 8.94
C LYS A 453 18.31 -58.77 8.03
N ALA A 454 17.51 -57.85 7.48
CA ALA A 454 16.30 -58.17 6.72
C ALA A 454 16.44 -57.87 5.21
N ARG A 455 17.67 -57.77 4.71
CA ARG A 455 18.02 -57.52 3.29
C ARG A 455 17.45 -58.54 2.30
N GLN A 456 17.02 -59.71 2.74
CA GLN A 456 16.39 -60.74 1.88
C GLN A 456 14.85 -60.77 2.00
N GLY A 457 14.27 -59.87 2.81
CA GLY A 457 12.85 -59.83 3.16
C GLY A 457 12.61 -60.25 4.61
N ALA A 458 11.36 -60.19 5.05
CA ALA A 458 10.96 -60.64 6.39
C ALA A 458 9.58 -61.29 6.39
N VAL A 459 9.38 -62.29 7.24
CA VAL A 459 8.08 -62.87 7.56
C VAL A 459 7.71 -62.40 8.97
N VAL A 460 6.57 -61.74 9.12
CA VAL A 460 6.07 -61.21 10.39
C VAL A 460 4.78 -61.93 10.73
N ILE A 461 4.78 -62.68 11.83
CA ILE A 461 3.61 -63.36 12.37
C ILE A 461 3.16 -62.62 13.62
N THR A 462 1.87 -62.35 13.71
CA THR A 462 1.23 -61.79 14.90
C THR A 462 0.21 -62.79 15.45
N THR A 463 0.24 -63.03 16.75
CA THR A 463 -0.75 -63.84 17.47
C THR A 463 -1.78 -62.95 18.16
N LYS A 464 -2.93 -63.52 18.50
CA LYS A 464 -3.98 -62.87 19.31
C LYS A 464 -3.54 -62.73 20.77
#